data_AF-A0A519LC59-F1
#
_entry.id   AF-A0A519LC59-F1
#
_cell.length_a   1.000
_cell.length_b   1.000
_cell.length_c   1.000
_cell.angle_alpha   90.00
_cell.angle_beta   90.00
_cell.angle_gamma   90.00
#
_symmetry.space_group_name_H-M   'P 1'
#
loop_
_entity.id
_entity.type
_entity.pdbx_description
1 polymer ?
#
loop_
_entity_poly.entity_id
_entity_poly.type
_entity_poly.pdbx_seq_one_letter_code
_entity_poly.pdbx_strand_id
1 'polypeptide(L)' 'QVVILDSGTDTNEIREMFDSIGCSSEKYSEGYFVIDVPSSLNYLAVQNKLTELQNAGILDYAESCLSKKHGLE' A
#
# COMPACT_ATOMS: atom_id res chain seq x y z
N GLN A 1 4.79 -3.30 2.64
CA GLN A 1 3.96 -3.51 3.86
C GLN A 1 3.28 -2.22 4.25
N VAL A 2 2.10 -2.30 4.86
CA VAL A 2 1.25 -1.17 5.27
C VAL A 2 0.80 -1.37 6.71
N VAL A 3 0.83 -0.30 7.50
CA VAL A 3 0.37 -0.23 8.89
C VAL A 3 -0.70 0.85 8.97
N ILE A 4 -1.88 0.56 9.52
CA ILE A 4 -2.91 1.57 9.79
C ILE A 4 -2.56 2.30 11.08
N LEU A 5 -2.58 3.63 11.04
CA LEU A 5 -2.32 4.50 12.19
C LEU A 5 -3.62 4.99 12.82
N ASP A 6 -4.63 5.26 11.98
CA ASP A 6 -5.93 5.74 12.44
C ASP A 6 -6.79 4.58 12.97
N SER A 7 -7.09 4.59 14.27
CA SER A 7 -7.90 3.56 14.92
C SER A 7 -9.38 3.56 14.52
N GLY A 8 -9.84 4.59 13.81
CA GLY A 8 -11.20 4.68 13.26
C GLY A 8 -11.34 4.06 11.87
N THR A 9 -10.23 3.72 11.23
CA THR A 9 -10.18 3.20 9.87
C THR A 9 -10.19 1.68 9.87
N ASP A 10 -11.18 1.07 9.20
CA ASP A 10 -11.20 -0.37 9.03
C ASP A 10 -10.10 -0.80 8.04
N THR A 11 -9.36 -1.85 8.41
CA THR A 11 -8.23 -2.30 7.59
C THR A 11 -8.71 -2.85 6.24
N ASN A 12 -9.90 -3.43 6.16
CA ASN A 12 -10.45 -3.95 4.92
C ASN A 12 -10.92 -2.82 4.00
N GLU A 13 -11.45 -1.70 4.51
CA GLU A 13 -11.77 -0.54 3.67
C GLU A 13 -10.55 -0.05 2.88
N ILE A 14 -9.39 0.02 3.54
CA ILE A 14 -8.13 0.38 2.87
C ILE A 14 -7.73 -0.69 1.86
N ARG A 15 -7.84 -1.97 2.20
CA ARG A 15 -7.49 -3.09 1.30
C ARG A 15 -8.37 -3.10 0.05
N GLU A 16 -9.67 -2.88 0.20
CA GLU A 16 -10.64 -2.84 -0.90
C GLU A 16 -10.41 -1.64 -1.83
N MET A 17 -9.91 -0.50 -1.30
CA MET A 17 -9.46 0.60 -2.16
C MET A 17 -8.30 0.18 -3.08
N PHE A 18 -7.33 -0.57 -2.56
CA PHE A 18 -6.20 -1.06 -3.36
C PHE A 18 -6.62 -2.19 -4.33
N ASP A 19 -7.56 -3.04 -3.93
CA ASP A 19 -8.18 -4.05 -4.79
C ASP A 19 -8.89 -3.42 -5.99
N SER A 20 -9.63 -2.33 -5.75
CA SER A 20 -10.37 -1.59 -6.78
C SER A 20 -9.47 -0.93 -7.84
N ILE A 21 -8.19 -0.68 -7.52
CA ILE A 21 -7.19 -0.19 -8.48
C ILE A 21 -6.30 -1.31 -9.05
N GLY A 22 -6.69 -2.57 -8.81
CA GLY A 22 -6.10 -3.77 -9.38
C GLY A 22 -4.93 -4.35 -8.60
N CYS A 23 -4.67 -3.91 -7.37
CA CYS A 23 -3.64 -4.51 -6.52
C CYS A 23 -4.24 -5.66 -5.70
N SER A 24 -3.48 -6.72 -5.47
CA SER A 24 -3.90 -7.75 -4.50
C SER A 24 -3.37 -7.39 -3.12
N SER A 25 -4.03 -7.84 -2.06
CA SER A 25 -3.55 -7.60 -0.69
C SER A 25 -3.76 -8.78 0.23
N GLU A 26 -2.83 -9.00 1.15
CA GLU A 26 -2.89 -10.08 2.15
C GLU A 26 -2.88 -9.49 3.57
N LYS A 27 -3.92 -9.83 4.34
CA LYS A 27 -4.12 -9.28 5.68
C LYS A 27 -3.46 -10.21 6.67
N TYR A 28 -2.54 -9.68 7.45
CA TYR A 28 -1.92 -10.44 8.52
C TYR A 28 -2.66 -10.22 9.85
N SER A 29 -3.05 -8.98 10.14
CA SER A 29 -3.86 -8.64 11.31
C SER A 29 -4.67 -7.37 11.08
N GLU A 30 -5.54 -7.03 12.02
CA GLU A 30 -6.05 -5.66 12.11
C GLU A 30 -4.88 -4.68 12.20
N GLY A 31 -4.99 -3.61 11.42
CA GLY A 31 -3.98 -2.56 11.30
C GLY A 31 -2.72 -2.95 10.54
N TYR A 32 -2.60 -4.15 9.97
CA TYR A 32 -1.40 -4.55 9.23
C TYR A 32 -1.66 -5.51 8.07
N PHE A 33 -1.16 -5.15 6.90
CA PHE A 33 -1.30 -5.94 5.68
C PHE A 33 -0.16 -5.66 4.68
N VAL A 34 -0.08 -6.50 3.66
CA VAL A 34 0.81 -6.30 2.51
C VAL A 34 -0.02 -6.09 1.25
N ILE A 35 0.54 -5.29 0.33
CA ILE A 35 -0.02 -5.06 -1.01
C ILE A 35 0.95 -5.70 -2.00
N ASP A 36 0.41 -6.52 -2.89
CA ASP A 36 1.08 -6.99 -4.09
C ASP A 36 0.64 -6.10 -5.25
N VAL A 37 1.62 -5.47 -5.90
CA VAL A 37 1.39 -4.61 -7.07
C VAL A 37 1.79 -5.39 -8.32
N PRO A 38 0.83 -5.84 -9.14
CA PRO A 38 1.12 -6.49 -10.42
C PRO A 38 2.07 -5.67 -11.28
N SER A 39 3.01 -6.35 -11.96
CA SER A 39 3.96 -5.68 -12.87
C SER A 39 3.29 -4.99 -14.06
N SER A 40 2.04 -5.33 -14.37
CA SER A 40 1.23 -4.68 -15.40
C SER A 40 0.61 -3.36 -14.96
N LEU A 41 0.63 -3.04 -13.66
CA LEU A 41 0.08 -1.80 -13.12
C LEU A 41 1.16 -0.73 -12.99
N ASN A 42 0.72 0.52 -13.14
CA ASN A 42 1.59 1.65 -12.90
C ASN A 42 1.78 1.84 -11.39
N TYR A 43 2.95 1.42 -10.89
CA TYR A 43 3.31 1.56 -9.48
C TYR A 43 3.17 2.99 -8.96
N LEU A 44 3.42 4.01 -9.80
CA LEU A 44 3.31 5.41 -9.40
C LEU A 44 1.88 5.77 -8.95
N ALA A 45 0.85 5.17 -9.55
CA ALA A 45 -0.53 5.40 -9.14
C ALA A 45 -0.80 4.84 -7.72
N VAL A 46 -0.26 3.66 -7.43
CA VAL A 46 -0.37 3.01 -6.12
C VAL A 46 0.41 3.81 -5.08
N GLN A 47 1.64 4.21 -5.40
CA GLN A 47 2.50 5.02 -4.53
C GLN A 47 1.87 6.38 -4.21
N ASN A 48 1.28 7.04 -5.19
CA ASN A 48 0.56 8.31 -4.97
C ASN A 48 -0.58 8.13 -3.97
N LYS A 49 -1.35 7.05 -4.09
CA LYS A 49 -2.46 6.78 -3.16
C LYS A 49 -1.97 6.45 -1.75
N LEU A 50 -0.91 5.65 -1.62
CA LEU A 50 -0.26 5.37 -0.34
C LEU A 50 0.27 6.65 0.33
N THR A 51 0.87 7.54 -0.46
CA THR A 51 1.42 8.81 0.00
C THR A 51 0.32 9.79 0.41
N GLU A 52 -0.80 9.83 -0.31
CA GLU A 52 -1.98 10.61 0.07
C GLU A 52 -2.51 10.18 1.44
N LEU A 53 -2.69 8.87 1.64
CA LEU A 53 -3.20 8.32 2.91
C LEU A 53 -2.18 8.50 4.06
N GLN A 54 -0.88 8.43 3.77
CA GLN A 54 0.18 8.72 4.73
C GLN A 54 0.20 10.18 5.15
N ASN A 55 0.10 11.12 4.20
CA ASN A 55 0.03 12.55 4.51
C ASN A 55 -1.24 12.93 5.28
N ALA A 56 -2.32 12.16 5.11
CA ALA A 56 -3.55 12.29 5.90
C ALA A 56 -3.44 11.67 7.30
N GLY A 57 -2.33 10.98 7.62
CA GLY A 57 -2.12 10.31 8.91
C GLY A 57 -2.93 9.02 9.09
N ILE A 58 -3.48 8.46 8.01
CA ILE A 58 -4.36 7.27 8.06
C ILE A 58 -3.52 5.99 8.18
N LEU A 59 -2.41 5.93 7.45
CA LEU A 59 -1.53 4.77 7.41
C LEU A 59 -0.06 5.18 7.27
N ASP A 60 0.82 4.23 7.52
CA ASP A 60 2.21 4.28 7.11
C ASP A 60 2.52 3.07 6.22
N TYR A 61 3.47 3.22 5.31
CA TYR A 61 3.89 2.11 4.46
C TYR A 61 5.40 2.07 4.30
N ALA A 62 5.91 0.87 4.08
CA ALA A 62 7.31 0.63 3.76
C ALA A 62 7.42 -0.35 2.59
N GLU A 63 8.30 -0.05 1.65
CA GLU A 63 8.59 -0.92 0.51
C GLU A 63 9.59 -2.00 0.94
N SER A 64 9.09 -3.21 1.24
CA SER A 64 9.92 -4.29 1.79
C SER A 64 10.92 -4.89 0.80
N CYS A 65 10.89 -4.50 -0.48
CA CYS A 65 11.98 -4.70 -1.41
C CYS A 65 11.75 -3.82 -2.64
N LEU A 66 12.27 -2.59 -2.61
CA LEU A 66 12.78 -2.04 -3.86
C LEU A 66 13.93 -2.97 -4.25
N SER A 67 13.67 -3.91 -5.16
CA SER A 67 14.73 -4.51 -5.93
C SER A 67 15.56 -3.34 -6.46
N LYS A 68 16.77 -3.17 -5.94
CA LYS A 68 17.81 -2.28 -6.45
C LYS A 68 18.26 -2.78 -7.83
N LYS A 69 17.33 -2.93 -8.77
CA LYS A 69 17.55 -3.21 -10.19
C LYS A 69 17.01 -2.09 -11.08
N HIS A 70 16.74 -0.92 -10.51
CA HIS A 70 16.60 0.35 -11.24
C HIS A 70 17.22 1.49 -10.43
N GLY A 71 18.43 1.27 -9.90
CA GLY A 71 19.33 2.40 -9.68
C GLY A 71 19.78 2.88 -11.05
N LEU A 72 19.69 4.18 -11.29
CA LEU A 72 20.19 4.93 -12.44
C LEU A 72 21.20 4.16 -13.32
N GLU A 73 20.85 4.00 -14.60
CA GLU A 73 21.78 4.18 -15.72
C GLU A 73 21.24 5.30 -16.60
#